data_AF-A0A167LBH3-F1
#
_entry.id   AF-A0A167LBH3-F1
#
_cell.length_a   1.000
_cell.length_b   1.000
_cell.length_c   1.000
_cell.angle_alpha   90.00
_cell.angle_beta   90.00
_cell.angle_gamma   90.00
#
_symmetry.space_group_name_H-M   'P 1'
#
loop_
_entity.id
_entity.type
_entity.pdbx_description
1 polymer ?
#
loop_
_entity_poly.entity_id
_entity_poly.type
_entity_poly.pdbx_seq_one_letter_code
_entity_poly.pdbx_strand_id
1 'polypeptide(L)'
;MKDFEGLVNQVRRQIVISVELEESEIAQLSDDDDLLGSPLFLDSVDLLQIYADCQRKFGVVFNNADYEGTHTVSSIVTRTISAKETKSVNTGSALFYSSDGNHYSSAEFKQHIAHLITALQSAGFDKAKPLRVLDVDPVKMMMVAFAAVLSGYKPLMSAQPQGENAVSFAQLLSKQGEASSLLDTKSIYQQLATLPSKAVIFFETSGSTGVPVRIEKSLASMVQEVEELTTLFDFSALDLIDAYVSPVHMYGFIWSFLLPLKLEAPVMYQSNTLLRPVPETVNHVMAVIVPSIWQSLSDALTAQYRYIVNSGGKFGEQRDTQFAERVQSKLPHLQGIDVLGSTETGAIAYRMMGQDHIQTYQLLPTVRLQPSDGEHFIYSDFLPLGVECAPLDDKIEILASNQILHLGRKDSVFKFKGKRYSLKAIEDKLSQLFLGHALRVYFIEQADNVRGGELIAFVAKESSHFDITDEVRALFQDLPIPKIEFIDELPTNAMGKVTLQGLQEKVRNARV
;
A
#
# COMPACT_ATOMS: atom_id res chain seq x y z
N MET A 1 35.50 -20.31 -0.30
CA MET A 1 35.97 -20.44 1.10
C MET A 1 36.72 -19.21 1.59
N LYS A 2 37.86 -18.79 1.01
CA LYS A 2 38.57 -17.55 1.41
C LYS A 2 37.71 -16.26 1.32
N ASP A 3 36.80 -16.19 0.35
CA ASP A 3 35.89 -15.04 0.19
C ASP A 3 34.74 -15.01 1.22
N PHE A 4 34.34 -16.19 1.71
CA PHE A 4 33.27 -16.33 2.70
C PHE A 4 33.73 -15.85 4.08
N GLU A 5 34.89 -16.31 4.53
CA GLU A 5 35.47 -15.94 5.84
C GLU A 5 35.82 -14.44 5.90
N GLY A 6 36.26 -13.86 4.77
CA GLY A 6 36.45 -12.41 4.65
C GLY A 6 35.15 -11.63 4.77
N LEU A 7 34.06 -12.14 4.17
CA LEU A 7 32.75 -11.49 4.22
C LEU A 7 32.08 -11.64 5.59
N VAL A 8 32.23 -12.79 6.27
CA VAL A 8 31.81 -13.00 7.66
C VAL A 8 32.37 -11.91 8.57
N ASN A 9 33.69 -11.67 8.51
CA ASN A 9 34.34 -10.62 9.32
C ASN A 9 33.80 -9.22 9.00
N GLN A 10 33.51 -8.94 7.73
CA GLN A 10 32.94 -7.64 7.33
C GLN A 10 31.49 -7.45 7.79
N VAL A 11 30.69 -8.54 7.81
CA VAL A 11 29.32 -8.55 8.34
C VAL A 11 29.34 -8.38 9.85
N ARG A 12 30.18 -9.13 10.57
CA ARG A 12 30.36 -8.97 12.03
C ARG A 12 30.70 -7.52 12.39
N ARG A 13 31.71 -6.95 11.72
CA ARG A 13 32.04 -5.54 11.93
C ARG A 13 30.88 -4.60 11.60
N GLN A 14 30.04 -4.95 10.62
CA GLN A 14 28.87 -4.13 10.31
C GLN A 14 27.80 -4.22 11.39
N ILE A 15 27.56 -5.39 11.97
CA ILE A 15 26.62 -5.56 13.10
C ILE A 15 27.06 -4.66 14.26
N VAL A 16 28.33 -4.73 14.66
CA VAL A 16 28.91 -3.87 15.71
C VAL A 16 28.62 -2.38 15.45
N ILE A 17 28.82 -1.92 14.21
CA ILE A 17 28.58 -0.52 13.83
C ILE A 17 27.09 -0.16 13.84
N SER A 18 26.22 -1.07 13.40
CA SER A 18 24.80 -0.76 13.14
C SER A 18 23.99 -0.62 14.42
N VAL A 19 24.42 -1.28 15.50
CA VAL A 19 23.72 -1.31 16.80
C VAL A 19 24.64 -0.91 17.97
N GLU A 20 25.79 -0.31 17.68
CA GLU A 20 26.74 0.24 18.66
C GLU A 20 27.23 -0.76 19.73
N LEU A 21 27.38 -2.04 19.37
CA LEU A 21 27.92 -3.07 20.27
C LEU A 21 29.44 -2.92 20.49
N GLU A 22 29.98 -3.53 21.55
CA GLU A 22 31.42 -3.71 21.68
C GLU A 22 31.92 -4.87 20.79
N GLU A 23 33.13 -4.75 20.23
CA GLU A 23 33.74 -5.83 19.44
C GLU A 23 33.91 -7.13 20.27
N SER A 24 34.00 -7.00 21.59
CA SER A 24 34.11 -8.12 22.54
C SER A 24 32.83 -8.97 22.59
N GLU A 25 31.66 -8.35 22.39
CA GLU A 25 30.34 -9.00 22.46
C GLU A 25 30.09 -9.86 21.22
N ILE A 26 30.49 -9.38 20.04
CA ILE A 26 30.36 -10.16 18.81
C ILE A 26 31.42 -11.25 18.68
N ALA A 27 32.60 -11.07 19.29
CA ALA A 27 33.68 -12.06 19.23
C ALA A 27 33.33 -13.39 19.91
N GLN A 28 32.36 -13.38 20.84
CA GLN A 28 31.89 -14.57 21.55
C GLN A 28 30.72 -15.27 20.85
N LEU A 29 30.13 -14.65 19.82
CA LEU A 29 29.00 -15.16 19.05
C LEU A 29 29.49 -16.16 17.98
N SER A 30 28.86 -17.33 17.87
CA SER A 30 29.02 -18.24 16.72
C SER A 30 28.38 -17.65 15.46
N ASP A 31 28.82 -18.06 14.25
CA ASP A 31 28.22 -17.55 13.01
C ASP A 31 26.75 -17.97 12.83
N ASP A 32 26.32 -19.00 13.55
CA ASP A 32 24.98 -19.59 13.50
C ASP A 32 24.11 -19.27 14.74
N ASP A 33 24.62 -18.48 15.69
CA ASP A 33 23.80 -18.02 16.82
C ASP A 33 22.78 -16.99 16.33
N ASP A 34 21.56 -17.08 16.88
CA ASP A 34 20.48 -16.14 16.58
C ASP A 34 20.76 -14.79 17.25
N LEU A 35 20.80 -13.74 16.45
CA LEU A 35 21.04 -12.37 16.91
C LEU A 35 19.93 -11.85 17.83
N LEU A 36 18.70 -12.37 17.71
CA LEU A 36 17.60 -12.07 18.64
C LEU A 36 17.71 -12.86 19.96
N GLY A 37 18.55 -13.89 19.99
CA GLY A 37 18.75 -14.77 21.13
C GLY A 37 19.98 -14.41 21.96
N SER A 38 20.27 -15.24 22.97
CA SER A 38 21.51 -15.14 23.74
C SER A 38 22.72 -15.32 22.81
N PRO A 39 23.78 -14.51 22.96
CA PRO A 39 24.04 -13.54 24.03
C PRO A 39 23.59 -12.09 23.73
N LEU A 40 23.13 -11.75 22.51
CA LEU A 40 22.95 -10.36 22.09
C LEU A 40 21.55 -9.78 22.36
N PHE A 41 20.50 -10.60 22.33
CA PHE A 41 19.12 -10.19 22.60
C PHE A 41 18.66 -8.94 21.84
N LEU A 42 19.09 -8.79 20.57
CA LEU A 42 18.70 -7.65 19.75
C LEU A 42 17.18 -7.64 19.55
N ASP A 43 16.61 -6.45 19.36
CA ASP A 43 15.20 -6.35 19.02
C ASP A 43 14.97 -6.32 17.49
N SER A 44 13.70 -6.32 17.07
CA SER A 44 13.35 -6.28 15.65
C SER A 44 13.80 -4.99 14.93
N VAL A 45 13.97 -3.88 15.66
CA VAL A 45 14.41 -2.59 15.11
C VAL A 45 15.91 -2.65 14.84
N ASP A 46 16.68 -3.14 15.80
CA ASP A 46 18.12 -3.39 15.67
C ASP A 46 18.42 -4.29 14.48
N LEU A 47 17.60 -5.32 14.31
CA LEU A 47 17.74 -6.25 13.21
C LEU A 47 17.51 -5.61 11.83
N LEU A 48 16.44 -4.80 11.72
CA LEU A 48 16.15 -4.05 10.50
C LEU A 48 17.28 -3.07 10.17
N GLN A 49 17.86 -2.43 11.18
CA GLN A 49 19.01 -1.53 11.03
C GLN A 49 20.24 -2.28 10.51
N ILE A 50 20.57 -3.43 11.11
CA ILE A 50 21.67 -4.32 10.67
C ILE A 50 21.50 -4.72 9.21
N TYR A 51 20.30 -5.16 8.82
CA TYR A 51 20.05 -5.58 7.44
C TYR A 51 20.17 -4.40 6.47
N ALA A 52 19.58 -3.24 6.79
CA ALA A 52 19.67 -2.04 5.96
C ALA A 52 21.13 -1.59 5.76
N ASP A 53 21.93 -1.60 6.83
CA ASP A 53 23.32 -1.18 6.77
C ASP A 53 24.22 -2.20 6.08
N CYS A 54 23.97 -3.51 6.24
CA CYS A 54 24.63 -4.55 5.47
C CYS A 54 24.31 -4.42 3.97
N GLN A 55 23.03 -4.25 3.62
CA GLN A 55 22.61 -4.01 2.24
C GLN A 55 23.32 -2.79 1.63
N ARG A 56 23.40 -1.67 2.39
CA ARG A 56 24.09 -0.45 1.96
C ARG A 56 25.60 -0.68 1.79
N LYS A 57 26.27 -1.31 2.76
CA LYS A 57 27.72 -1.57 2.74
C LYS A 57 28.15 -2.49 1.62
N PHE A 58 27.39 -3.56 1.38
CA PHE A 58 27.73 -4.57 0.37
C PHE A 58 27.07 -4.30 -0.98
N GLY A 59 26.21 -3.28 -1.06
CA GLY A 59 25.46 -2.90 -2.24
C GLY A 59 24.53 -4.02 -2.72
N VAL A 60 23.82 -4.69 -1.83
CA VAL A 60 22.97 -5.87 -2.11
C VAL A 60 21.54 -5.64 -1.65
N VAL A 61 20.60 -6.46 -2.16
CA VAL A 61 19.20 -6.44 -1.73
C VAL A 61 18.82 -7.77 -1.09
N PHE A 62 18.32 -7.75 0.15
CA PHE A 62 17.74 -8.91 0.82
C PHE A 62 16.21 -8.84 0.70
N ASN A 63 15.54 -9.98 0.53
CA ASN A 63 14.08 -10.05 0.37
C ASN A 63 13.40 -9.93 1.74
N ASN A 64 12.17 -9.37 1.80
CA ASN A 64 11.41 -9.30 3.05
C ASN A 64 11.00 -10.69 3.57
N ALA A 65 10.78 -11.66 2.68
CA ALA A 65 10.59 -13.06 3.08
C ALA A 65 11.86 -13.67 3.71
N ASP A 66 13.04 -13.08 3.48
CA ASP A 66 14.28 -13.52 4.13
C ASP A 66 14.37 -13.03 5.59
N TYR A 67 13.54 -12.07 6.00
CA TYR A 67 13.44 -11.62 7.39
C TYR A 67 12.52 -12.49 8.24
N GLU A 68 11.75 -13.41 7.63
CA GLU A 68 11.05 -14.46 8.38
C GLU A 68 11.95 -15.72 8.39
N GLY A 69 12.88 -15.79 9.34
CA GLY A 69 13.83 -16.91 9.43
C GLY A 69 14.89 -16.74 10.53
N THR A 70 15.88 -17.63 10.59
CA THR A 70 17.00 -17.51 11.53
C THR A 70 17.88 -16.31 11.18
N HIS A 71 18.19 -15.49 12.18
CA HIS A 71 18.91 -14.23 12.02
C HIS A 71 20.33 -14.37 12.49
N THR A 72 21.16 -14.99 11.66
CA THR A 72 22.55 -15.31 12.01
C THR A 72 23.54 -14.57 11.11
N VAL A 73 24.80 -14.48 11.51
CA VAL A 73 25.87 -13.94 10.66
C VAL A 73 25.98 -14.73 9.36
N SER A 74 25.93 -16.08 9.42
CA SER A 74 25.91 -16.97 8.26
C SER A 74 24.76 -16.66 7.29
N SER A 75 23.57 -16.36 7.83
CA SER A 75 22.39 -16.04 7.02
C SER A 75 22.57 -14.74 6.22
N ILE A 76 23.12 -13.69 6.86
CA ILE A 76 23.38 -12.39 6.23
C ILE A 76 24.45 -12.52 5.13
N VAL A 77 25.50 -13.29 5.39
CA VAL A 77 26.59 -13.54 4.43
C VAL A 77 26.05 -14.28 3.20
N THR A 78 25.28 -15.36 3.41
CA THR A 78 24.69 -16.15 2.31
C THR A 78 23.76 -15.31 1.44
N ARG A 79 22.93 -14.46 2.06
CA ARG A 79 22.07 -13.52 1.34
C ARG A 79 22.88 -12.49 0.56
N THR A 80 23.98 -12.00 1.13
CA THR A 80 24.89 -11.06 0.46
C THR A 80 25.53 -11.66 -0.79
N ILE A 81 25.96 -12.91 -0.73
CA ILE A 81 26.56 -13.60 -1.88
C ILE A 81 25.50 -13.78 -2.97
N SER A 82 24.34 -14.33 -2.62
CA SER A 82 23.23 -14.58 -3.55
C SER A 82 22.76 -13.31 -4.27
N ALA A 83 22.69 -12.20 -3.53
CA ALA A 83 22.29 -10.90 -4.07
C ALA A 83 23.38 -10.21 -4.92
N LYS A 84 24.66 -10.56 -4.75
CA LYS A 84 25.74 -10.07 -5.64
C LYS A 84 25.77 -10.81 -6.98
N GLU A 85 25.41 -12.09 -6.98
CA GLU A 85 25.36 -12.90 -8.21
C GLU A 85 24.20 -12.47 -9.14
N THR A 86 23.16 -11.83 -8.61
CA THR A 86 21.98 -11.33 -9.34
C THR A 86 22.14 -9.94 -9.96
N LYS A 87 23.29 -9.26 -9.77
CA LYS A 87 23.52 -7.86 -10.20
C LYS A 87 23.58 -7.61 -11.72
N SER A 88 23.54 -8.62 -12.58
CA SER A 88 23.38 -8.39 -14.01
C SER A 88 21.90 -8.26 -14.38
N VAL A 89 21.30 -7.10 -14.08
CA VAL A 89 20.00 -6.74 -14.66
C VAL A 89 20.24 -6.44 -16.13
N ASN A 90 20.09 -7.46 -16.97
CA ASN A 90 20.10 -7.29 -18.41
C ASN A 90 18.71 -6.76 -18.81
N THR A 91 18.57 -5.45 -18.96
CA THR A 91 17.28 -4.73 -19.16
C THR A 91 16.60 -5.01 -20.50
N GLY A 92 17.05 -6.02 -21.27
CA GLY A 92 16.59 -6.24 -22.64
C GLY A 92 15.30 -7.04 -22.82
N SER A 93 14.76 -7.71 -21.79
CA SER A 93 13.63 -8.63 -21.98
C SER A 93 12.63 -8.79 -20.82
N ALA A 94 12.93 -8.28 -19.63
CA ALA A 94 12.07 -8.48 -18.46
C ALA A 94 10.88 -7.52 -18.44
N LEU A 95 9.68 -8.07 -18.19
CA LEU A 95 8.43 -7.34 -18.02
C LEU A 95 8.19 -6.98 -16.55
N PHE A 96 8.61 -7.83 -15.62
CA PHE A 96 8.44 -7.61 -14.20
C PHE A 96 9.75 -7.81 -13.45
N TYR A 97 10.17 -6.82 -12.67
CA TYR A 97 11.27 -6.90 -11.72
C TYR A 97 10.69 -6.97 -10.31
N SER A 98 10.77 -8.15 -9.70
CA SER A 98 10.19 -8.35 -8.39
C SER A 98 11.02 -7.69 -7.28
N SER A 99 10.40 -7.50 -6.12
CA SER A 99 11.03 -6.91 -4.93
C SER A 99 12.15 -7.78 -4.37
N ASP A 100 12.15 -9.09 -4.67
CA ASP A 100 13.17 -10.05 -4.24
C ASP A 100 14.40 -10.12 -5.16
N GLY A 101 14.46 -9.26 -6.19
CA GLY A 101 15.57 -9.22 -7.16
C GLY A 101 15.38 -10.14 -8.37
N ASN A 102 14.38 -11.03 -8.37
CA ASN A 102 14.04 -11.81 -9.55
C ASN A 102 13.45 -10.94 -10.65
N HIS A 103 13.58 -11.40 -11.89
CA HIS A 103 13.00 -10.74 -13.06
C HIS A 103 12.33 -11.78 -13.97
N TYR A 104 11.26 -11.36 -14.61
CA TYR A 104 10.43 -12.22 -15.45
C TYR A 104 10.11 -11.50 -16.75
N SER A 105 10.54 -12.06 -17.87
CA SER A 105 10.06 -11.68 -19.20
C SER A 105 8.59 -12.02 -19.39
N SER A 106 7.95 -11.45 -20.41
CA SER A 106 6.58 -11.82 -20.79
C SER A 106 6.46 -13.32 -21.09
N ALA A 107 7.49 -13.92 -21.70
CA ALA A 107 7.52 -15.34 -22.02
C ALA A 107 7.62 -16.22 -20.76
N GLU A 108 8.52 -15.89 -19.82
CA GLU A 108 8.66 -16.60 -18.54
C GLU A 108 7.39 -16.45 -17.70
N PHE A 109 6.80 -15.25 -17.66
CA PHE A 109 5.54 -15.01 -16.98
C PHE A 109 4.45 -15.94 -17.53
N LYS A 110 4.27 -15.98 -18.86
CA LYS A 110 3.33 -16.91 -19.51
C LYS A 110 3.66 -18.37 -19.17
N GLN A 111 4.92 -18.79 -19.27
CA GLN A 111 5.32 -20.17 -18.97
C GLN A 111 4.95 -20.57 -17.53
N HIS A 112 5.19 -19.69 -16.56
CA HIS A 112 4.78 -19.93 -15.17
C HIS A 112 3.27 -20.02 -15.05
N ILE A 113 2.49 -19.10 -15.65
CA ILE A 113 1.02 -19.19 -15.64
C ILE A 113 0.54 -20.54 -16.18
N ALA A 114 1.08 -21.00 -17.31
CA ALA A 114 0.70 -22.27 -17.91
C ALA A 114 0.94 -23.46 -16.97
N HIS A 115 2.09 -23.48 -16.28
CA HIS A 115 2.40 -24.51 -15.30
C HIS A 115 1.48 -24.43 -14.06
N LEU A 116 1.23 -23.22 -13.55
CA LEU A 116 0.36 -22.99 -12.40
C LEU A 116 -1.09 -23.42 -12.69
N ILE A 117 -1.59 -23.24 -13.92
CA ILE A 117 -2.91 -23.74 -14.33
C ILE A 117 -2.98 -25.26 -14.20
N THR A 118 -1.98 -26.00 -14.70
CA THR A 118 -1.92 -27.47 -14.57
C THR A 118 -1.88 -27.90 -13.10
N ALA A 119 -1.08 -27.20 -12.28
CA ALA A 119 -0.97 -27.47 -10.85
C ALA A 119 -2.29 -27.20 -10.09
N LEU A 120 -2.99 -26.11 -10.41
CA LEU A 120 -4.29 -25.73 -9.81
C LEU A 120 -5.41 -26.69 -10.18
N GLN A 121 -5.42 -27.22 -11.40
CA GLN A 121 -6.37 -28.24 -11.84
C GLN A 121 -6.17 -29.55 -11.06
N SER A 122 -4.91 -29.91 -10.80
CA SER A 122 -4.55 -31.13 -10.07
C SER A 122 -4.71 -31.00 -8.55
N ALA A 123 -4.69 -29.78 -8.02
CA ALA A 123 -4.73 -29.54 -6.59
C ALA A 123 -6.12 -29.70 -5.94
N GLY A 124 -7.20 -29.63 -6.71
CA GLY A 124 -8.56 -29.89 -6.22
C GLY A 124 -9.07 -28.90 -5.18
N PHE A 125 -8.65 -27.63 -5.25
CA PHE A 125 -9.16 -26.58 -4.36
C PHE A 125 -10.67 -26.36 -4.55
N ASP A 126 -11.34 -25.81 -3.53
CA ASP A 126 -12.77 -25.55 -3.59
C ASP A 126 -13.05 -24.31 -4.46
N LYS A 127 -13.69 -24.50 -5.62
CA LYS A 127 -14.09 -23.42 -6.55
C LYS A 127 -15.27 -22.60 -6.05
N ALA A 128 -16.04 -23.10 -5.08
CA ALA A 128 -17.17 -22.36 -4.50
C ALA A 128 -16.70 -21.30 -3.49
N LYS A 129 -15.51 -21.48 -2.91
CA LYS A 129 -14.89 -20.51 -2.00
C LYS A 129 -13.84 -19.65 -2.71
N PRO A 130 -13.61 -18.40 -2.26
CA PRO A 130 -12.47 -17.63 -2.72
C PRO A 130 -11.15 -18.39 -2.46
N LEU A 131 -10.22 -18.33 -3.40
CA LEU A 131 -8.89 -18.95 -3.31
C LEU A 131 -7.87 -17.90 -2.86
N ARG A 132 -7.46 -17.95 -1.59
CA ARG A 132 -6.52 -16.99 -1.00
C ARG A 132 -5.12 -17.17 -1.60
N VAL A 133 -4.54 -16.07 -2.09
CA VAL A 133 -3.16 -16.03 -2.57
C VAL A 133 -2.26 -15.61 -1.40
N LEU A 134 -1.29 -16.45 -1.03
CA LEU A 134 -0.42 -16.25 0.13
C LEU A 134 0.88 -15.51 -0.20
N ASP A 135 1.23 -15.39 -1.47
CA ASP A 135 2.49 -14.78 -1.89
C ASP A 135 2.52 -13.30 -1.53
N VAL A 136 3.57 -12.85 -0.85
CA VAL A 136 3.84 -11.43 -0.55
C VAL A 136 4.60 -10.74 -1.69
N ASP A 137 5.33 -11.53 -2.48
CA ASP A 137 6.04 -11.08 -3.66
C ASP A 137 5.03 -10.67 -4.75
N PRO A 138 5.05 -9.41 -5.21
CA PRO A 138 4.05 -8.90 -6.15
C PRO A 138 3.92 -9.73 -7.42
N VAL A 139 5.05 -10.18 -7.98
CA VAL A 139 5.04 -10.85 -9.28
C VAL A 139 4.50 -12.27 -9.15
N LYS A 140 4.96 -13.03 -8.15
CA LYS A 140 4.46 -14.38 -7.85
C LYS A 140 2.97 -14.36 -7.48
N MET A 141 2.56 -13.38 -6.68
CA MET A 141 1.17 -13.15 -6.31
C MET A 141 0.28 -12.96 -7.54
N MET A 142 0.71 -12.11 -8.48
CA MET A 142 -0.01 -11.90 -9.74
C MET A 142 -0.04 -13.15 -10.62
N MET A 143 1.05 -13.93 -10.67
CA MET A 143 1.06 -15.18 -11.42
C MET A 143 0.03 -16.18 -10.88
N VAL A 144 -0.01 -16.37 -9.56
CA VAL A 144 -0.97 -17.27 -8.92
C VAL A 144 -2.41 -16.78 -9.11
N ALA A 145 -2.66 -15.49 -8.87
CA ALA A 145 -3.98 -14.91 -9.04
C ALA A 145 -4.50 -15.08 -10.48
N PHE A 146 -3.64 -14.83 -11.48
CA PHE A 146 -4.04 -14.95 -12.87
C PHE A 146 -4.27 -16.41 -13.29
N ALA A 147 -3.38 -17.32 -12.91
CA ALA A 147 -3.58 -18.75 -13.16
C ALA A 147 -4.86 -19.29 -12.50
N ALA A 148 -5.21 -18.78 -11.31
CA ALA A 148 -6.45 -19.09 -10.61
C ALA A 148 -7.68 -18.66 -11.40
N VAL A 149 -7.72 -17.41 -11.88
CA VAL A 149 -8.83 -16.92 -12.71
C VAL A 149 -8.99 -17.75 -13.98
N LEU A 150 -7.89 -18.01 -14.71
CA LEU A 150 -7.92 -18.81 -15.94
C LEU A 150 -8.39 -20.25 -15.70
N SER A 151 -8.17 -20.77 -14.49
CA SER A 151 -8.63 -22.09 -14.06
C SER A 151 -10.06 -22.09 -13.50
N GLY A 152 -10.75 -20.94 -13.51
CA GLY A 152 -12.12 -20.78 -13.02
C GLY A 152 -12.25 -20.69 -11.51
N TYR A 153 -11.16 -20.39 -10.78
CA TYR A 153 -11.21 -20.01 -9.37
C TYR A 153 -11.43 -18.50 -9.23
N LYS A 154 -11.81 -18.07 -8.03
CA LYS A 154 -11.96 -16.66 -7.67
C LYS A 154 -10.83 -16.28 -6.69
N PRO A 155 -9.68 -15.77 -7.16
CA PRO A 155 -8.58 -15.44 -6.26
C PRO A 155 -8.99 -14.37 -5.26
N LEU A 156 -8.44 -14.47 -4.05
CA LEU A 156 -8.60 -13.51 -2.97
C LEU A 156 -7.24 -12.88 -2.66
N MET A 157 -7.16 -11.59 -2.97
CA MET A 157 -6.05 -10.71 -2.69
C MET A 157 -6.18 -10.20 -1.25
N SER A 158 -5.25 -10.60 -0.38
CA SER A 158 -5.30 -10.25 1.02
C SER A 158 -3.91 -10.15 1.63
N ALA A 159 -3.73 -9.15 2.50
CA ALA A 159 -2.53 -9.00 3.31
C ALA A 159 -2.55 -9.88 4.57
N GLN A 160 -3.62 -10.66 4.82
CA GLN A 160 -3.70 -11.55 5.97
C GLN A 160 -2.92 -12.85 5.69
N PRO A 161 -1.94 -13.22 6.53
CA PRO A 161 -1.03 -14.34 6.29
C PRO A 161 -1.69 -15.71 6.48
N GLN A 162 -2.91 -15.77 7.02
CA GLN A 162 -3.62 -17.00 7.32
C GLN A 162 -5.06 -16.96 6.77
N GLY A 163 -5.58 -18.14 6.43
CA GLY A 163 -6.97 -18.33 6.03
C GLY A 163 -7.21 -19.66 5.35
N GLU A 164 -8.48 -20.06 5.26
CA GLU A 164 -8.89 -21.26 4.53
C GLU A 164 -8.70 -21.10 3.01
N ASN A 165 -8.65 -22.24 2.30
CA ASN A 165 -8.57 -22.34 0.84
C ASN A 165 -7.46 -21.43 0.27
N ALA A 166 -6.23 -21.65 0.73
CA ALA A 166 -5.09 -20.79 0.44
C ALA A 166 -4.00 -21.53 -0.33
N VAL A 167 -3.26 -20.79 -1.16
CA VAL A 167 -2.21 -21.32 -2.01
C VAL A 167 -1.09 -20.30 -2.22
N SER A 168 0.14 -20.78 -2.39
CA SER A 168 1.29 -19.98 -2.82
C SER A 168 1.92 -20.48 -4.11
N PHE A 169 2.70 -19.61 -4.75
CA PHE A 169 3.47 -19.92 -5.95
C PHE A 169 4.41 -21.11 -5.74
N ALA A 170 5.13 -21.13 -4.61
CA ALA A 170 6.06 -22.21 -4.26
C ALA A 170 5.34 -23.56 -4.09
N GLN A 171 4.16 -23.56 -3.46
CA GLN A 171 3.35 -24.77 -3.31
C GLN A 171 2.90 -25.34 -4.66
N LEU A 172 2.49 -24.49 -5.60
CA LEU A 172 2.06 -24.93 -6.93
C LEU A 172 3.22 -25.41 -7.80
N LEU A 173 4.37 -24.72 -7.77
CA LEU A 173 5.57 -25.12 -8.52
C LEU A 173 6.12 -26.50 -8.11
N SER A 174 5.99 -26.87 -6.84
CA SER A 174 6.45 -28.18 -6.36
C SER A 174 5.67 -29.36 -6.93
N LYS A 175 4.53 -29.12 -7.59
CA LYS A 175 3.70 -30.17 -8.19
C LYS A 175 4.16 -30.44 -9.62
N GLN A 176 4.48 -31.69 -9.92
CA GLN A 176 4.82 -32.09 -11.29
C GLN A 176 3.59 -31.90 -12.20
N GLY A 177 3.76 -31.10 -13.24
CA GLY A 177 2.77 -30.88 -14.29
C GLY A 177 3.47 -30.42 -15.55
N GLU A 178 3.23 -31.12 -16.66
CA GLU A 178 3.68 -30.65 -17.97
C GLU A 178 2.97 -29.32 -18.28
N ALA A 179 3.75 -28.33 -18.76
CA ALA A 179 3.23 -27.03 -19.09
C ALA A 179 2.18 -27.17 -20.20
N SER A 180 0.95 -26.77 -19.91
CA SER A 180 -0.10 -26.78 -20.91
C SER A 180 0.17 -25.70 -21.96
N SER A 181 0.02 -26.01 -23.25
CA SER A 181 0.19 -25.05 -24.35
C SER A 181 -0.94 -24.01 -24.46
N LEU A 182 -1.71 -23.82 -23.38
CA LEU A 182 -2.98 -23.07 -23.35
C LEU A 182 -2.85 -21.55 -23.53
N LEU A 183 -1.64 -20.98 -23.50
CA LEU A 183 -1.48 -19.54 -23.64
C LEU A 183 -1.34 -19.15 -25.11
N ASP A 184 -2.42 -18.53 -25.61
CA ASP A 184 -2.59 -17.96 -26.94
C ASP A 184 -1.44 -17.01 -27.33
N THR A 185 -1.26 -16.78 -28.63
CA THR A 185 -0.36 -15.77 -29.22
C THR A 185 -0.67 -14.34 -28.74
N LYS A 186 -1.87 -14.11 -28.20
CA LYS A 186 -2.33 -12.83 -27.64
C LYS A 186 -1.47 -12.34 -26.48
N SER A 187 -1.44 -11.02 -26.27
CA SER A 187 -0.82 -10.43 -25.08
C SER A 187 -1.57 -10.84 -23.80
N ILE A 188 -0.90 -10.78 -22.66
CA ILE A 188 -1.49 -11.13 -21.35
C ILE A 188 -2.73 -10.26 -21.08
N TYR A 189 -2.65 -8.97 -21.39
CA TYR A 189 -3.77 -8.02 -21.23
C TYR A 189 -4.98 -8.41 -22.08
N GLN A 190 -4.78 -8.78 -23.35
CA GLN A 190 -5.86 -9.20 -24.23
C GLN A 190 -6.56 -10.47 -23.72
N GLN A 191 -5.82 -11.39 -23.11
CA GLN A 191 -6.42 -12.58 -22.50
C GLN A 191 -7.31 -12.18 -21.30
N LEU A 192 -6.84 -11.30 -20.42
CA LEU A 192 -7.62 -10.78 -19.29
C LEU A 192 -8.87 -10.02 -19.75
N ALA A 193 -8.72 -9.15 -20.76
CA ALA A 193 -9.80 -8.32 -21.28
C ALA A 193 -10.91 -9.11 -22.01
N THR A 194 -10.61 -10.33 -22.45
CA THR A 194 -11.58 -11.20 -23.15
C THR A 194 -12.22 -12.24 -22.23
N LEU A 195 -11.87 -12.27 -20.95
CA LEU A 195 -12.51 -13.17 -20.00
C LEU A 195 -13.98 -12.80 -19.79
N PRO A 196 -14.87 -13.79 -19.56
CA PRO A 196 -16.26 -13.52 -19.24
C PRO A 196 -16.41 -12.61 -18.03
N SER A 197 -17.47 -11.80 -17.96
CA SER A 197 -17.75 -10.88 -16.84
C SER A 197 -17.82 -11.55 -15.46
N LYS A 198 -18.08 -12.87 -15.41
CA LYS A 198 -18.03 -13.69 -14.20
C LYS A 198 -16.62 -14.00 -13.68
N ALA A 199 -15.58 -13.65 -14.43
CA ALA A 199 -14.20 -13.74 -13.96
C ALA A 199 -13.94 -12.61 -12.97
N VAL A 200 -13.71 -12.97 -11.71
CA VAL A 200 -13.67 -12.03 -10.59
C VAL A 200 -12.41 -12.22 -9.76
N ILE A 201 -12.01 -11.15 -9.09
CA ILE A 201 -10.98 -11.12 -8.07
C ILE A 201 -11.60 -10.51 -6.81
N PHE A 202 -11.37 -11.13 -5.66
CA PHE A 202 -11.74 -10.56 -4.38
C PHE A 202 -10.59 -9.74 -3.81
N PHE A 203 -10.91 -8.57 -3.27
CA PHE A 203 -9.99 -7.76 -2.49
C PHE A 203 -10.50 -7.63 -1.05
N GLU A 204 -9.62 -7.80 -0.07
CA GLU A 204 -9.94 -7.48 1.34
C GLU A 204 -9.57 -6.04 1.64
N THR A 205 -10.57 -5.26 2.06
CA THR A 205 -10.34 -3.94 2.65
C THR A 205 -10.18 -4.10 4.16
N SER A 206 -9.41 -3.22 4.79
CA SER A 206 -9.11 -3.31 6.23
C SER A 206 -10.33 -3.19 7.15
N GLY A 207 -11.50 -2.83 6.62
CA GLY A 207 -12.74 -2.59 7.36
C GLY A 207 -12.66 -1.35 8.28
N SER A 208 -13.75 -0.57 8.38
CA SER A 208 -13.89 0.50 9.39
C SER A 208 -14.16 -0.07 10.81
N THR A 209 -14.53 -1.35 10.89
CA THR A 209 -14.91 -2.11 12.09
C THR A 209 -13.85 -3.09 12.58
N GLY A 210 -12.69 -3.18 11.90
CA GLY A 210 -11.62 -4.13 12.20
C GLY A 210 -11.82 -5.54 11.61
N VAL A 211 -12.99 -5.84 11.03
CA VAL A 211 -13.22 -7.07 10.26
C VAL A 211 -13.03 -6.75 8.77
N PRO A 212 -12.09 -7.40 8.06
CA PRO A 212 -11.89 -7.14 6.65
C PRO A 212 -13.13 -7.42 5.81
N VAL A 213 -13.53 -6.47 4.98
CA VAL A 213 -14.66 -6.64 4.05
C VAL A 213 -14.12 -7.14 2.72
N ARG A 214 -14.73 -8.20 2.18
CA ARG A 214 -14.39 -8.75 0.86
C ARG A 214 -15.21 -8.05 -0.21
N ILE A 215 -14.54 -7.45 -1.17
CA ILE A 215 -15.15 -6.82 -2.33
C ILE A 215 -14.91 -7.70 -3.56
N GLU A 216 -15.99 -8.12 -4.23
CA GLU A 216 -15.95 -8.92 -5.46
C GLU A 216 -15.88 -8.01 -6.69
N LYS A 217 -14.72 -7.96 -7.33
CA LYS A 217 -14.47 -7.13 -8.52
C LYS A 217 -14.40 -7.99 -9.76
N SER A 218 -15.17 -7.66 -10.79
CA SER A 218 -15.01 -8.32 -12.08
C SER A 218 -13.74 -7.81 -12.78
N LEU A 219 -13.04 -8.70 -13.48
CA LEU A 219 -11.91 -8.28 -14.31
C LEU A 219 -12.35 -7.29 -15.39
N ALA A 220 -13.55 -7.48 -15.95
CA ALA A 220 -14.14 -6.54 -16.91
C ALA A 220 -14.24 -5.11 -16.34
N SER A 221 -14.69 -4.96 -15.08
CA SER A 221 -14.77 -3.64 -14.43
C SER A 221 -13.39 -2.97 -14.27
N MET A 222 -12.37 -3.73 -13.90
CA MET A 222 -11.01 -3.20 -13.72
C MET A 222 -10.32 -2.92 -15.05
N VAL A 223 -10.60 -3.71 -16.09
CA VAL A 223 -10.15 -3.46 -17.47
C VAL A 223 -10.79 -2.17 -18.00
N GLN A 224 -12.10 -1.98 -17.80
CA GLN A 224 -12.79 -0.74 -18.18
C GLN A 224 -12.16 0.50 -17.52
N GLU A 225 -11.78 0.39 -16.24
CA GLU A 225 -11.05 1.46 -15.53
C GLU A 225 -9.70 1.77 -16.20
N VAL A 226 -8.92 0.75 -16.58
CA VAL A 226 -7.66 0.93 -17.32
C VAL A 226 -7.90 1.55 -18.70
N GLU A 227 -8.93 1.11 -19.44
CA GLU A 227 -9.28 1.69 -20.74
C GLU A 227 -9.55 3.19 -20.64
N GLU A 228 -10.33 3.60 -19.64
CA GLU A 228 -10.66 5.00 -19.42
C GLU A 228 -9.45 5.83 -18.99
N LEU A 229 -8.62 5.33 -18.08
CA LEU A 229 -7.39 5.99 -17.65
C LEU A 229 -6.43 6.22 -18.82
N THR A 230 -6.26 5.25 -19.72
CA THR A 230 -5.42 5.39 -20.93
C THR A 230 -6.04 6.23 -22.04
N THR A 231 -7.33 6.57 -21.93
CA THR A 231 -7.96 7.56 -22.82
C THR A 231 -7.75 8.98 -22.28
N LEU A 232 -7.71 9.14 -20.96
CA LEU A 232 -7.48 10.42 -20.28
C LEU A 232 -6.02 10.87 -20.33
N PHE A 233 -5.09 9.93 -20.21
CA PHE A 233 -3.66 10.20 -20.13
C PHE A 233 -2.89 9.42 -21.18
N ASP A 234 -1.97 10.10 -21.87
CA ASP A 234 -1.07 9.46 -22.82
C ASP A 234 0.17 8.90 -22.11
N PHE A 235 0.14 7.60 -21.90
CA PHE A 235 1.22 6.84 -21.30
C PHE A 235 2.05 6.05 -22.32
N SER A 236 1.87 6.28 -23.62
CA SER A 236 2.49 5.45 -24.67
C SER A 236 4.02 5.52 -24.69
N ALA A 237 4.60 6.58 -24.13
CA ALA A 237 6.04 6.80 -24.09
C ALA A 237 6.71 6.25 -22.83
N LEU A 238 5.99 5.56 -21.94
CA LEU A 238 6.57 5.02 -20.70
C LEU A 238 7.53 3.86 -20.99
N ASP A 239 8.74 3.99 -20.46
CA ASP A 239 9.78 2.97 -20.50
C ASP A 239 9.73 2.05 -19.26
N LEU A 240 9.22 2.57 -18.14
CA LEU A 240 9.19 1.87 -16.86
C LEU A 240 8.11 2.41 -15.93
N ILE A 241 7.43 1.51 -15.22
CA ILE A 241 6.61 1.82 -14.06
C ILE A 241 7.38 1.44 -12.80
N ASP A 242 7.70 2.44 -11.97
CA ASP A 242 8.36 2.29 -10.68
C ASP A 242 7.30 2.25 -9.57
N ALA A 243 7.00 1.04 -9.08
CA ALA A 243 5.82 0.76 -8.26
C ALA A 243 6.18 0.64 -6.77
N TYR A 244 5.70 1.59 -5.97
CA TYR A 244 5.86 1.61 -4.50
C TYR A 244 4.64 1.07 -3.77
N VAL A 245 3.79 0.34 -4.49
CA VAL A 245 2.51 -0.17 -4.01
C VAL A 245 2.38 -1.64 -4.36
N SER A 246 1.85 -2.41 -3.40
CA SER A 246 1.59 -3.83 -3.61
C SER A 246 0.30 -4.04 -4.41
N PRO A 247 0.29 -4.97 -5.38
CA PRO A 247 -0.91 -5.33 -6.13
C PRO A 247 -1.90 -6.19 -5.32
N VAL A 248 -1.61 -6.44 -4.04
CA VAL A 248 -2.59 -7.01 -3.09
C VAL A 248 -3.81 -6.10 -2.90
N HIS A 249 -3.64 -4.79 -3.12
CA HIS A 249 -4.71 -3.81 -3.10
C HIS A 249 -5.12 -3.46 -4.53
N MET A 250 -6.41 -3.18 -4.75
CA MET A 250 -6.95 -2.90 -6.08
C MET A 250 -6.24 -1.76 -6.81
N TYR A 251 -5.87 -0.69 -6.09
CA TYR A 251 -5.09 0.41 -6.66
C TYR A 251 -3.74 -0.07 -7.24
N GLY A 252 -2.96 -0.85 -6.47
CA GLY A 252 -1.72 -1.43 -6.97
C GLY A 252 -1.98 -2.40 -8.12
N PHE A 253 -3.02 -3.24 -8.01
CA PHE A 253 -3.39 -4.16 -9.08
C PHE A 253 -3.67 -3.44 -10.40
N ILE A 254 -4.36 -2.31 -10.37
CA ILE A 254 -4.65 -1.51 -11.56
C ILE A 254 -3.38 -0.85 -12.10
N TRP A 255 -2.66 -0.10 -11.26
CA TRP A 255 -1.59 0.79 -11.71
C TRP A 255 -0.22 0.13 -11.88
N SER A 256 0.07 -0.96 -11.16
CA SER A 256 1.35 -1.69 -11.25
C SER A 256 1.22 -3.08 -11.88
N PHE A 257 0.00 -3.53 -12.24
CA PHE A 257 -0.18 -4.78 -12.98
C PHE A 257 -1.02 -4.62 -14.26
N LEU A 258 -2.32 -4.30 -14.19
CA LEU A 258 -3.17 -4.26 -15.39
C LEU A 258 -2.75 -3.17 -16.40
N LEU A 259 -2.51 -1.95 -15.93
CA LEU A 259 -2.07 -0.84 -16.75
C LEU A 259 -0.73 -1.16 -17.46
N PRO A 260 0.34 -1.58 -16.76
CA PRO A 260 1.58 -1.99 -17.44
C PRO A 260 1.40 -3.10 -18.47
N LEU A 261 0.52 -4.09 -18.20
CA LEU A 261 0.23 -5.14 -19.17
C LEU A 261 -0.42 -4.59 -20.45
N LYS A 262 -1.27 -3.56 -20.33
CA LYS A 262 -1.84 -2.86 -21.49
C LYS A 262 -0.78 -2.09 -22.28
N LEU A 263 0.09 -1.38 -21.56
CA LEU A 263 1.14 -0.54 -22.14
C LEU A 263 2.34 -1.36 -22.64
N GLU A 264 2.42 -2.64 -22.31
CA GLU A 264 3.61 -3.48 -22.47
C GLU A 264 4.85 -2.88 -21.79
N ALA A 265 4.63 -2.07 -20.74
CA ALA A 265 5.66 -1.37 -20.00
C ALA A 265 6.21 -2.26 -18.88
N PRO A 266 7.55 -2.36 -18.73
CA PRO A 266 8.17 -3.03 -17.59
C PRO A 266 7.75 -2.41 -16.25
N VAL A 267 7.70 -3.23 -15.19
CA VAL A 267 7.39 -2.79 -13.83
C VAL A 267 8.51 -3.16 -12.88
N MET A 268 8.99 -2.19 -12.11
CA MET A 268 9.91 -2.41 -11.01
C MET A 268 9.18 -2.24 -9.67
N TYR A 269 8.99 -3.33 -8.93
CA TYR A 269 8.33 -3.29 -7.62
C TYR A 269 9.32 -2.93 -6.51
N GLN A 270 9.10 -1.82 -5.84
CA GLN A 270 9.97 -1.33 -4.76
C GLN A 270 9.62 -1.98 -3.43
N SER A 271 10.64 -2.19 -2.59
CA SER A 271 10.45 -2.56 -1.19
C SER A 271 10.38 -1.30 -0.33
N ASN A 272 9.54 -1.31 0.70
CA ASN A 272 9.46 -0.23 1.68
C ASN A 272 10.75 -0.04 2.51
N THR A 273 11.66 -1.02 2.48
CA THR A 273 12.91 -1.02 3.25
C THR A 273 14.11 -0.48 2.46
N LEU A 274 14.12 -0.66 1.14
CA LEU A 274 15.21 -0.19 0.29
C LEU A 274 14.72 0.07 -1.14
N LEU A 275 14.94 1.29 -1.61
CA LEU A 275 14.57 1.72 -2.96
C LEU A 275 15.68 1.36 -3.95
N ARG A 276 15.33 0.65 -5.02
CA ARG A 276 16.21 0.40 -6.15
C ARG A 276 16.25 1.65 -7.03
N PRO A 277 17.43 2.13 -7.44
CA PRO A 277 17.49 3.25 -8.38
C PRO A 277 16.95 2.81 -9.75
N VAL A 278 16.33 3.74 -10.46
CA VAL A 278 15.95 3.53 -11.86
C VAL A 278 17.23 3.37 -12.70
N PRO A 279 17.29 2.40 -13.63
CA PRO A 279 18.43 2.24 -14.52
C PRO A 279 18.68 3.48 -15.40
N GLU A 280 19.95 3.83 -15.62
CA GLU A 280 20.32 4.99 -16.46
C GLU A 280 19.86 4.89 -17.92
N THR A 281 19.54 3.67 -18.39
CA THR A 281 19.05 3.39 -19.74
C THR A 281 17.58 3.74 -19.96
N VAL A 282 16.85 4.06 -18.88
CA VAL A 282 15.41 4.37 -18.88
C VAL A 282 15.22 5.89 -18.85
N ASN A 283 14.28 6.43 -19.64
CA ASN A 283 14.12 7.88 -19.81
C ASN A 283 12.73 8.42 -19.45
N HIS A 284 11.71 7.57 -19.45
CA HIS A 284 10.32 7.94 -19.17
C HIS A 284 9.74 7.00 -18.12
N VAL A 285 9.76 7.46 -16.87
CA VAL A 285 9.35 6.68 -15.70
C VAL A 285 8.03 7.22 -15.15
N MET A 286 7.16 6.31 -14.75
CA MET A 286 6.02 6.62 -13.88
C MET A 286 6.26 6.07 -12.49
N ALA A 287 6.24 6.91 -11.46
CA ALA A 287 6.18 6.45 -10.08
C ALA A 287 4.73 6.21 -9.67
N VAL A 288 4.40 5.02 -9.13
CA VAL A 288 3.09 4.73 -8.55
C VAL A 288 3.22 4.66 -7.04
N ILE A 289 2.60 5.63 -6.35
CA ILE A 289 2.82 5.86 -4.91
C ILE A 289 1.52 5.97 -4.11
N VAL A 290 1.70 5.97 -2.79
CA VAL A 290 0.74 6.48 -1.80
C VAL A 290 1.36 7.66 -1.05
N PRO A 291 0.59 8.51 -0.34
CA PRO A 291 1.13 9.77 0.19
C PRO A 291 2.31 9.60 1.16
N SER A 292 2.38 8.48 1.89
CA SER A 292 3.47 8.20 2.83
C SER A 292 4.82 7.94 2.16
N ILE A 293 4.83 7.56 0.89
CA ILE A 293 6.05 7.28 0.13
C ILE A 293 6.72 8.57 -0.34
N TRP A 294 5.96 9.67 -0.45
CA TRP A 294 6.45 10.93 -1.00
C TRP A 294 7.76 11.35 -0.35
N GLN A 295 7.84 11.46 0.98
CA GLN A 295 9.05 11.94 1.65
C GLN A 295 10.31 11.16 1.26
N SER A 296 10.21 9.83 1.14
CA SER A 296 11.33 8.97 0.75
C SER A 296 11.67 9.05 -0.74
N LEU A 297 10.67 9.17 -1.61
CA LEU A 297 10.87 9.22 -3.05
C LEU A 297 11.34 10.59 -3.53
N SER A 298 10.86 11.65 -2.90
CA SER A 298 10.81 12.95 -3.52
C SER A 298 12.21 13.48 -3.86
N ASP A 299 13.21 13.25 -3.00
CA ASP A 299 14.62 13.62 -3.25
C ASP A 299 15.33 12.73 -4.28
N ALA A 300 14.84 11.50 -4.48
CA ALA A 300 15.37 10.55 -5.45
C ALA A 300 14.80 10.76 -6.86
N LEU A 301 13.83 11.66 -7.05
CA LEU A 301 13.26 11.96 -8.36
C LEU A 301 14.30 12.61 -9.28
N THR A 302 14.49 12.01 -10.45
CA THR A 302 15.38 12.49 -11.51
C THR A 302 14.57 12.98 -12.72
N ALA A 303 15.25 13.55 -13.72
CA ALA A 303 14.63 13.99 -14.97
C ALA A 303 14.03 12.86 -15.82
N GLN A 304 14.28 11.59 -15.46
CA GLN A 304 13.66 10.42 -16.10
C GLN A 304 12.17 10.29 -15.73
N TYR A 305 11.75 10.82 -14.58
CA TYR A 305 10.37 10.74 -14.15
C TYR A 305 9.49 11.72 -14.94
N ARG A 306 8.43 11.19 -15.54
CA ARG A 306 7.41 11.93 -16.30
C ARG A 306 6.09 11.98 -15.59
N TYR A 307 5.78 10.94 -14.84
CA TYR A 307 4.53 10.84 -14.10
C TYR A 307 4.77 10.41 -12.65
N ILE A 308 3.99 10.97 -11.75
CA ILE A 308 3.77 10.43 -10.40
C ILE A 308 2.28 10.26 -10.21
N VAL A 309 1.86 9.06 -9.86
CA VAL A 309 0.46 8.75 -9.60
C VAL A 309 0.29 8.49 -8.11
N ASN A 310 -0.64 9.21 -7.48
CA ASN A 310 -1.03 9.00 -6.10
C ASN A 310 -2.48 8.51 -6.02
N SER A 311 -2.72 7.57 -5.12
CA SER A 311 -4.07 7.25 -4.66
C SER A 311 -4.01 6.64 -3.24
N GLY A 312 -5.14 6.09 -2.77
CA GLY A 312 -5.25 5.43 -1.47
C GLY A 312 -5.30 6.41 -0.28
N GLY A 313 -5.16 7.71 -0.51
CA GLY A 313 -5.35 8.79 0.46
C GLY A 313 -5.04 10.15 -0.17
N LYS A 314 -5.55 11.23 0.45
CA LYS A 314 -5.29 12.61 0.00
C LYS A 314 -3.78 12.87 -0.08
N PHE A 315 -3.31 13.41 -1.20
CA PHE A 315 -1.91 13.81 -1.31
C PHE A 315 -1.57 14.92 -0.30
N GLY A 316 -2.49 15.85 -0.02
CA GLY A 316 -2.33 16.82 1.06
C GLY A 316 -1.49 18.06 0.71
N GLU A 317 -1.83 19.20 1.28
CA GLU A 317 -1.38 20.53 0.84
C GLU A 317 0.14 20.68 0.82
N GLN A 318 0.81 20.29 1.91
CA GLN A 318 2.25 20.41 1.99
C GLN A 318 2.99 19.61 0.92
N ARG A 319 2.57 18.37 0.65
CA ARG A 319 3.21 17.53 -0.38
C ARG A 319 2.93 18.10 -1.77
N ASP A 320 1.74 18.67 -1.98
CA ASP A 320 1.37 19.35 -3.21
C ASP A 320 2.26 20.57 -3.49
N THR A 321 2.51 21.39 -2.46
CA THR A 321 3.47 22.52 -2.54
C THR A 321 4.88 22.04 -2.86
N GLN A 322 5.38 21.01 -2.17
CA GLN A 322 6.71 20.43 -2.44
C GLN A 322 6.80 19.86 -3.86
N PHE A 323 5.72 19.24 -4.35
CA PHE A 323 5.65 18.74 -5.72
C PHE A 323 5.74 19.90 -6.72
N ALA A 324 4.97 20.97 -6.54
CA ALA A 324 5.00 22.15 -7.39
C ALA A 324 6.40 22.80 -7.45
N GLU A 325 7.05 22.96 -6.29
CA GLU A 325 8.41 23.49 -6.18
C GLU A 325 9.42 22.63 -6.97
N ARG A 326 9.31 21.30 -6.90
CA ARG A 326 10.17 20.38 -7.66
C ARG A 326 9.96 20.48 -9.15
N VAL A 327 8.70 20.54 -9.61
CA VAL A 327 8.38 20.71 -11.03
C VAL A 327 8.96 22.03 -11.55
N GLN A 328 8.76 23.13 -10.82
CA GLN A 328 9.26 24.44 -11.23
C GLN A 328 10.79 24.54 -11.25
N SER A 329 11.47 23.96 -10.26
CA SER A 329 12.91 24.16 -10.06
C SER A 329 13.81 23.13 -10.73
N LYS A 330 13.39 21.87 -10.82
CA LYS A 330 14.26 20.75 -11.19
C LYS A 330 13.68 19.83 -12.26
N LEU A 331 12.36 19.67 -12.29
CA LEU A 331 11.69 18.60 -13.05
C LEU A 331 10.51 19.15 -13.88
N PRO A 332 10.75 20.05 -14.86
CA PRO A 332 9.69 20.78 -15.57
C PRO A 332 8.76 19.88 -16.42
N HIS A 333 9.15 18.63 -16.67
CA HIS A 333 8.37 17.66 -17.43
C HIS A 333 7.61 16.66 -16.56
N LEU A 334 7.75 16.74 -15.24
CA LEU A 334 7.07 15.86 -14.30
C LEU A 334 5.62 16.30 -14.12
N GLN A 335 4.70 15.35 -14.28
CA GLN A 335 3.27 15.54 -14.05
C GLN A 335 2.81 14.66 -12.88
N GLY A 336 2.01 15.23 -11.99
CA GLY A 336 1.45 14.50 -10.85
C GLY A 336 -0.04 14.28 -11.06
N ILE A 337 -0.52 13.05 -10.90
CA ILE A 337 -1.93 12.67 -11.06
C ILE A 337 -2.41 12.12 -9.70
N ASP A 338 -3.34 12.81 -9.05
CA ASP A 338 -3.94 12.39 -7.79
C ASP A 338 -5.34 11.83 -8.07
N VAL A 339 -5.55 10.54 -7.80
CA VAL A 339 -6.75 9.80 -8.16
C VAL A 339 -7.58 9.50 -6.90
N LEU A 340 -8.81 10.01 -6.88
CA LEU A 340 -9.81 9.74 -5.87
C LEU A 340 -10.57 8.45 -6.21
N GLY A 341 -10.61 7.50 -5.28
CA GLY A 341 -11.38 6.28 -5.41
C GLY A 341 -11.19 5.32 -4.23
N SER A 342 -11.87 4.18 -4.29
CA SER A 342 -11.75 3.09 -3.33
C SER A 342 -11.84 1.73 -4.03
N THR A 343 -11.64 0.66 -3.27
CA THR A 343 -11.85 -0.71 -3.77
C THR A 343 -13.30 -0.93 -4.21
N GLU A 344 -14.25 -0.34 -3.50
CA GLU A 344 -15.67 -0.42 -3.76
C GLU A 344 -16.06 0.33 -5.04
N THR A 345 -15.54 1.54 -5.24
CA THR A 345 -16.00 2.43 -6.32
C THR A 345 -15.19 2.35 -7.60
N GLY A 346 -13.95 1.85 -7.56
CA GLY A 346 -12.96 2.19 -8.58
C GLY A 346 -12.57 3.67 -8.52
N ALA A 347 -11.82 4.13 -9.52
CA ALA A 347 -11.55 5.55 -9.70
C ALA A 347 -12.84 6.35 -9.93
N ILE A 348 -13.03 7.41 -9.14
CA ILE A 348 -14.19 8.32 -9.21
C ILE A 348 -13.80 9.58 -10.00
N ALA A 349 -12.67 10.18 -9.63
CA ALA A 349 -12.23 11.48 -10.11
C ALA A 349 -10.71 11.60 -10.01
N TYR A 350 -10.11 12.56 -10.73
CA TYR A 350 -8.69 12.85 -10.66
C TYR A 350 -8.43 14.35 -10.61
N ARG A 351 -7.23 14.74 -10.17
CA ARG A 351 -6.71 16.10 -10.34
C ARG A 351 -5.23 16.04 -10.70
N MET A 352 -4.72 17.14 -11.25
CA MET A 352 -3.27 17.31 -11.40
C MET A 352 -2.69 17.87 -10.11
N MET A 353 -1.58 17.33 -9.64
CA MET A 353 -0.85 17.83 -8.46
C MET A 353 -0.11 19.13 -8.78
N GLY A 354 0.16 19.92 -7.75
CA GLY A 354 0.89 21.19 -7.86
C GLY A 354 0.08 22.30 -8.52
N GLN A 355 -1.25 22.16 -8.58
CA GLN A 355 -2.17 23.16 -9.11
C GLN A 355 -3.03 23.74 -7.97
N ASP A 356 -3.61 24.92 -8.22
CA ASP A 356 -4.49 25.57 -7.27
C ASP A 356 -5.74 24.69 -6.98
N HIS A 357 -6.18 24.67 -5.72
CA HIS A 357 -7.36 23.94 -5.23
C HIS A 357 -7.22 22.40 -5.14
N ILE A 358 -6.42 21.94 -4.16
CA ILE A 358 -6.19 20.51 -3.85
C ILE A 358 -7.44 19.65 -3.64
N GLN A 359 -8.57 20.27 -3.28
CA GLN A 359 -9.82 19.58 -3.00
C GLN A 359 -10.69 19.38 -4.24
N THR A 360 -10.37 20.04 -5.36
CA THR A 360 -11.16 19.99 -6.59
C THR A 360 -10.65 18.88 -7.49
N TYR A 361 -11.54 17.97 -7.87
CA TYR A 361 -11.26 16.86 -8.78
C TYR A 361 -12.18 16.91 -9.99
N GLN A 362 -11.68 16.46 -11.13
CA GLN A 362 -12.44 16.21 -12.34
C GLN A 362 -12.97 14.78 -12.31
N LEU A 363 -14.28 14.58 -12.47
CA LEU A 363 -14.85 13.24 -12.58
C LEU A 363 -14.29 12.50 -13.79
N LEU A 364 -14.11 11.19 -13.64
CA LEU A 364 -13.84 10.32 -14.79
C LEU A 364 -15.04 10.36 -15.76
N PRO A 365 -14.81 10.41 -17.09
CA PRO A 365 -15.85 10.56 -18.11
C PRO A 365 -17.10 9.68 -17.96
N THR A 366 -16.97 8.42 -17.56
CA THR A 366 -18.09 7.48 -17.42
C THR A 366 -18.72 7.48 -16.03
N VAL A 367 -18.07 8.10 -15.04
CA VAL A 367 -18.54 8.18 -13.66
C VAL A 367 -19.62 9.25 -13.55
N ARG A 368 -20.79 8.85 -13.04
CA ARG A 368 -21.91 9.76 -12.78
C ARG A 368 -22.26 9.76 -11.30
N LEU A 369 -22.59 10.95 -10.80
CA LEU A 369 -22.99 11.16 -9.42
C LEU A 369 -24.40 11.73 -9.38
N GLN A 370 -25.24 11.15 -8.52
CA GLN A 370 -26.61 11.60 -8.33
C GLN A 370 -26.86 11.92 -6.85
N PRO A 371 -27.25 13.14 -6.49
CA PRO A 371 -27.66 13.46 -5.13
C PRO A 371 -29.02 12.80 -4.81
N SER A 372 -29.15 12.27 -3.59
CA SER A 372 -30.40 11.71 -3.05
C SER A 372 -30.42 11.87 -1.52
N ASP A 373 -31.42 12.58 -0.99
CA ASP A 373 -31.66 12.76 0.47
C ASP A 373 -30.42 13.12 1.32
N GLY A 374 -29.56 14.02 0.81
CA GLY A 374 -28.33 14.45 1.50
C GLY A 374 -27.14 13.49 1.33
N GLU A 375 -27.30 12.45 0.53
CA GLU A 375 -26.24 11.55 0.10
C GLU A 375 -25.95 11.70 -1.40
N HIS A 376 -24.85 11.10 -1.86
CA HIS A 376 -24.52 10.98 -3.28
C HIS A 376 -24.40 9.51 -3.64
N PHE A 377 -25.05 9.11 -4.73
CA PHE A 377 -24.93 7.80 -5.33
C PHE A 377 -23.99 7.88 -6.53
N ILE A 378 -23.11 6.90 -6.65
CA ILE A 378 -22.22 6.72 -7.80
C ILE A 378 -22.78 5.66 -8.74
N TYR A 379 -22.72 5.96 -10.04
CA TYR A 379 -22.97 5.04 -11.14
C TYR A 379 -21.70 4.95 -11.98
N SER A 380 -21.17 3.74 -12.14
CA SER A 380 -19.97 3.48 -12.93
C SER A 380 -19.89 1.99 -13.29
N ASP A 381 -19.29 1.69 -14.44
CA ASP A 381 -18.93 0.32 -14.83
C ASP A 381 -17.79 -0.25 -13.95
N PHE A 382 -17.16 0.59 -13.13
CA PHE A 382 -16.14 0.21 -12.16
C PHE A 382 -16.73 -0.28 -10.84
N LEU A 383 -18.03 -0.46 -10.69
CA LEU A 383 -18.62 -0.95 -9.44
C LEU A 383 -18.43 -2.47 -9.25
N PRO A 384 -18.70 -3.04 -8.06
CA PRO A 384 -18.60 -4.48 -7.84
C PRO A 384 -19.54 -5.25 -8.77
N LEU A 385 -19.27 -6.54 -8.99
CA LEU A 385 -20.05 -7.34 -9.93
C LEU A 385 -21.55 -7.34 -9.55
N GLY A 386 -22.40 -6.94 -10.50
CA GLY A 386 -23.86 -6.89 -10.31
C GLY A 386 -24.38 -5.67 -9.56
N VAL A 387 -23.53 -4.69 -9.24
CA VAL A 387 -23.92 -3.43 -8.60
C VAL A 387 -24.03 -2.33 -9.65
N GLU A 388 -25.24 -1.80 -9.85
CA GLU A 388 -25.51 -0.71 -10.81
C GLU A 388 -25.18 0.67 -10.23
N CYS A 389 -25.47 0.86 -8.94
CA CYS A 389 -25.13 2.08 -8.21
C CYS A 389 -24.83 1.77 -6.75
N ALA A 390 -24.05 2.63 -6.11
CA ALA A 390 -23.72 2.52 -4.68
C ALA A 390 -23.75 3.90 -4.01
N PRO A 391 -24.10 3.99 -2.71
CA PRO A 391 -23.89 5.21 -1.95
C PRO A 391 -22.40 5.50 -1.81
N LEU A 392 -22.00 6.77 -1.90
CA LEU A 392 -20.64 7.20 -1.60
C LEU A 392 -20.42 7.34 -0.10
N ASP A 393 -19.29 6.82 0.36
CA ASP A 393 -18.78 7.09 1.71
C ASP A 393 -18.05 8.44 1.81
N ASP A 394 -17.84 9.12 0.69
CA ASP A 394 -17.22 10.43 0.62
C ASP A 394 -18.27 11.55 0.57
N LYS A 395 -18.04 12.61 1.35
CA LYS A 395 -18.76 13.87 1.24
C LYS A 395 -18.16 14.66 0.10
N ILE A 396 -19.01 15.00 -0.86
CA ILE A 396 -18.63 15.73 -2.05
C ILE A 396 -19.65 16.84 -2.33
N GLU A 397 -19.19 17.88 -3.01
CA GLU A 397 -20.04 18.89 -3.62
C GLU A 397 -19.82 18.84 -5.13
N ILE A 398 -20.90 18.72 -5.90
CA ILE A 398 -20.82 18.72 -7.37
C ILE A 398 -20.73 20.16 -7.84
N LEU A 399 -19.68 20.46 -8.61
CA LEU A 399 -19.43 21.75 -9.23
C LEU A 399 -19.83 21.70 -10.72
N ALA A 400 -19.68 22.83 -11.42
CA ALA A 400 -19.86 22.88 -12.87
C ALA A 400 -18.80 22.02 -13.60
N SER A 401 -19.05 21.70 -14.87
CA SER A 401 -18.07 21.03 -15.76
C SER A 401 -17.60 19.65 -15.27
N ASN A 402 -18.47 18.89 -14.61
CA ASN A 402 -18.15 17.57 -14.03
C ASN A 402 -16.99 17.60 -13.02
N GLN A 403 -16.78 18.74 -12.35
CA GLN A 403 -15.86 18.84 -11.23
C GLN A 403 -16.58 18.54 -9.91
N ILE A 404 -15.83 18.08 -8.91
CA ILE A 404 -16.31 17.87 -7.55
C ILE A 404 -15.34 18.48 -6.55
N LEU A 405 -15.85 18.93 -5.42
CA LEU A 405 -15.07 19.28 -4.24
C LEU A 405 -15.12 18.12 -3.24
N HIS A 406 -13.95 17.59 -2.84
CA HIS A 406 -13.86 16.47 -1.90
C HIS A 406 -13.76 16.94 -0.44
N LEU A 407 -14.88 16.89 0.26
CA LEU A 407 -15.06 17.39 1.63
C LEU A 407 -14.65 16.37 2.72
N GLY A 408 -14.10 15.20 2.34
CA GLY A 408 -13.66 14.13 3.24
C GLY A 408 -14.68 13.00 3.39
N ARG A 409 -14.41 12.01 4.25
CA ARG A 409 -15.30 10.84 4.41
C ARG A 409 -16.46 11.08 5.38
N LYS A 410 -17.57 10.37 5.17
CA LYS A 410 -18.75 10.32 6.06
C LYS A 410 -18.44 9.68 7.41
N ASP A 411 -17.57 8.66 7.44
CA ASP A 411 -17.26 7.81 8.59
C ASP A 411 -16.01 8.23 9.40
N SER A 412 -15.42 9.38 9.09
CA SER A 412 -14.31 9.99 9.87
C SER A 412 -13.10 9.04 10.07
N VAL A 413 -12.68 8.31 9.04
CA VAL A 413 -11.48 7.45 9.12
C VAL A 413 -10.19 8.28 9.05
N PHE A 414 -9.23 7.98 9.93
CA PHE A 414 -7.89 8.56 9.97
C PHE A 414 -6.80 7.50 9.79
N LYS A 415 -5.63 7.90 9.32
CA LYS A 415 -4.46 7.01 9.22
C LYS A 415 -3.50 7.29 10.36
N PHE A 416 -3.14 6.26 11.12
CA PHE A 416 -2.18 6.35 12.22
C PHE A 416 -1.14 5.25 12.07
N LYS A 417 0.15 5.60 12.05
CA LYS A 417 1.26 4.64 11.81
C LYS A 417 1.04 3.74 10.58
N GLY A 418 0.51 4.30 9.49
CA GLY A 418 0.24 3.57 8.25
C GLY A 418 -0.99 2.66 8.26
N LYS A 419 -1.67 2.48 9.41
CA LYS A 419 -2.92 1.71 9.54
C LYS A 419 -4.14 2.65 9.54
N ARG A 420 -5.27 2.17 9.03
CA ARG A 420 -6.54 2.93 9.00
C ARG A 420 -7.35 2.65 10.26
N TYR A 421 -7.87 3.71 10.87
CA TYR A 421 -8.71 3.65 12.07
C TYR A 421 -9.93 4.57 11.90
N SER A 422 -11.08 4.17 12.43
CA SER A 422 -12.28 5.01 12.42
C SER A 422 -12.27 5.94 13.64
N LEU A 423 -12.38 7.27 13.45
CA LEU A 423 -12.59 8.20 14.57
C LEU A 423 -13.89 7.86 15.31
N LYS A 424 -14.90 7.38 14.59
CA LYS A 424 -16.18 6.96 15.19
C LYS A 424 -16.01 5.77 16.11
N ALA A 425 -15.23 4.75 15.72
CA ALA A 425 -14.95 3.60 16.59
C ALA A 425 -14.18 3.98 17.87
N ILE A 426 -13.27 4.96 17.77
CA ILE A 426 -12.57 5.53 18.94
C ILE A 426 -13.55 6.30 19.83
N GLU A 427 -14.39 7.15 19.23
CA GLU A 427 -15.42 7.95 19.92
C GLU A 427 -16.44 7.05 20.66
N ASP A 428 -16.87 5.94 20.05
CA ASP A 428 -17.83 5.00 20.65
C ASP A 428 -17.21 4.26 21.86
N LYS A 429 -15.95 3.84 21.78
CA LYS A 429 -15.22 3.24 22.91
C LYS A 429 -15.05 4.20 24.08
N LEU A 430 -14.67 5.44 23.80
CA LEU A 430 -14.58 6.47 24.84
C LEU A 430 -15.96 6.79 25.43
N SER A 431 -17.03 6.74 24.65
CA SER A 431 -18.39 7.01 25.14
C SER A 431 -18.88 5.97 26.14
N GLN A 432 -18.40 4.72 26.05
CA GLN A 432 -18.66 3.70 27.05
C GLN A 432 -17.91 3.97 28.36
N LEU A 433 -16.69 4.48 28.27
CA LEU A 433 -15.87 4.82 29.44
C LEU A 433 -16.38 6.10 30.15
N PHE A 434 -16.84 7.09 29.38
CA PHE A 434 -17.37 8.36 29.89
C PHE A 434 -18.90 8.41 29.77
N LEU A 435 -19.57 7.40 30.30
CA LEU A 435 -21.02 7.30 30.20
C LEU A 435 -21.71 8.53 30.81
N GLY A 436 -22.58 9.18 30.02
CA GLY A 436 -23.30 10.38 30.45
C GLY A 436 -22.58 11.70 30.15
N HIS A 437 -21.35 11.67 29.62
CA HIS A 437 -20.60 12.87 29.24
C HIS A 437 -20.62 13.11 27.73
N ALA A 438 -20.69 14.37 27.32
CA ALA A 438 -20.55 14.74 25.91
C ALA A 438 -19.06 14.71 25.52
N LEU A 439 -18.73 14.07 24.39
CA LEU A 439 -17.35 14.00 23.93
C LEU A 439 -17.22 14.11 22.40
N ARG A 440 -16.03 14.48 21.93
CA ARG A 440 -15.67 14.52 20.50
C ARG A 440 -14.23 14.08 20.29
N VAL A 441 -13.96 13.36 19.21
CA VAL A 441 -12.62 12.88 18.84
C VAL A 441 -12.20 13.49 17.51
N TYR A 442 -10.94 13.92 17.43
CA TYR A 442 -10.33 14.45 16.22
C TYR A 442 -8.97 13.81 15.99
N PHE A 443 -8.61 13.65 14.72
CA PHE A 443 -7.23 13.38 14.32
C PHE A 443 -6.67 14.65 13.70
N ILE A 444 -5.58 15.14 14.26
CA ILE A 444 -4.87 16.33 13.78
C ILE A 444 -3.67 15.82 13.00
N GLU A 445 -3.75 15.89 11.67
CA GLU A 445 -2.64 15.49 10.80
C GLU A 445 -1.41 16.37 11.07
N GLN A 446 -0.25 15.74 11.25
CA GLN A 446 1.04 16.40 11.47
C GLN A 446 2.05 15.72 10.56
N ALA A 447 2.59 16.48 9.61
CA ALA A 447 3.36 15.93 8.51
C ALA A 447 4.78 15.49 8.89
N ASP A 448 5.30 16.02 9.98
CA ASP A 448 6.57 15.72 10.64
C ASP A 448 6.42 14.63 11.71
N ASN A 449 5.20 14.13 11.95
CA ASN A 449 4.94 13.08 12.90
C ASN A 449 4.99 11.71 12.21
N VAL A 450 5.87 10.82 12.69
CA VAL A 450 6.01 9.43 12.19
C VAL A 450 4.70 8.64 12.26
N ARG A 451 3.75 9.07 13.11
CA ARG A 451 2.43 8.47 13.25
C ARG A 451 1.39 9.03 12.27
N GLY A 452 1.71 10.07 11.51
CA GLY A 452 0.82 10.77 10.58
C GLY A 452 -0.02 11.89 11.22
N GLY A 453 0.04 12.06 12.54
CA GLY A 453 -0.74 13.02 13.29
C GLY A 453 -0.95 12.65 14.76
N GLU A 454 -1.70 13.49 15.46
CA GLU A 454 -2.09 13.31 16.86
C GLU A 454 -3.59 13.03 16.96
N LEU A 455 -3.95 11.97 17.68
CA LEU A 455 -5.33 11.65 18.01
C LEU A 455 -5.69 12.31 19.34
N ILE A 456 -6.72 13.16 19.35
CA ILE A 456 -7.16 13.91 20.52
C ILE A 456 -8.66 13.72 20.77
N ALA A 457 -9.03 13.55 22.03
CA ALA A 457 -10.41 13.46 22.49
C ALA A 457 -10.70 14.57 23.48
N PHE A 458 -11.83 15.25 23.32
CA PHE A 458 -12.34 16.27 24.24
C PHE A 458 -13.55 15.71 24.97
N VAL A 459 -13.54 15.75 26.30
CA VAL A 459 -14.61 15.22 27.14
C VAL A 459 -15.16 16.36 28.02
N ALA A 460 -16.47 16.58 27.98
CA ALA A 460 -17.15 17.53 28.84
C ALA A 460 -17.22 16.99 30.28
N LYS A 461 -16.60 17.67 31.24
CA LYS A 461 -16.58 17.29 32.66
C LYS A 461 -17.64 18.08 33.44
N GLU A 462 -18.33 17.38 34.34
CA GLU A 462 -18.99 18.00 35.49
C GLU A 462 -18.14 17.66 36.73
N SER A 463 -17.21 18.55 37.10
CA SER A 463 -16.61 18.63 38.43
C SER A 463 -15.71 17.48 38.98
N SER A 464 -15.55 16.33 38.33
CA SER A 464 -14.71 15.22 38.85
C SER A 464 -13.42 14.98 38.04
N HIS A 465 -12.31 14.72 38.74
CA HIS A 465 -11.09 14.17 38.14
C HIS A 465 -11.29 12.67 37.88
N PHE A 466 -11.10 12.25 36.64
CA PHE A 466 -11.06 10.84 36.25
C PHE A 466 -9.60 10.37 36.24
N ASP A 467 -9.22 9.48 37.16
CA ASP A 467 -7.97 8.71 37.04
C ASP A 467 -8.29 7.36 36.38
N ILE A 468 -8.17 7.33 35.05
CA ILE A 468 -8.66 6.25 34.19
C ILE A 468 -7.55 5.69 33.30
N THR A 469 -6.29 5.96 33.68
CA THR A 469 -5.11 5.71 32.84
C THR A 469 -4.97 4.22 32.50
N ASP A 470 -5.29 3.33 33.44
CA ASP A 470 -5.22 1.88 33.26
C ASP A 470 -6.42 1.32 32.48
N GLU A 471 -7.61 1.88 32.64
CA GLU A 471 -8.82 1.46 31.91
C GLU A 471 -8.76 1.87 30.45
N VAL A 472 -8.27 3.07 30.15
CA VAL A 472 -7.97 3.50 28.77
C VAL A 472 -6.90 2.59 28.16
N ARG A 473 -5.85 2.24 28.91
CA ARG A 473 -4.79 1.35 28.39
C ARG A 473 -5.34 -0.06 28.08
N ALA A 474 -6.21 -0.60 28.93
CA ALA A 474 -6.84 -1.89 28.71
C ALA A 474 -7.83 -1.90 27.53
N LEU A 475 -8.63 -0.84 27.35
CA LEU A 475 -9.63 -0.71 26.27
C LEU A 475 -9.03 -0.51 24.87
N PHE A 476 -7.80 0.00 24.80
CA PHE A 476 -7.12 0.45 23.58
C PHE A 476 -5.85 -0.36 23.24
N GLN A 477 -5.71 -1.59 23.73
CA GLN A 477 -4.52 -2.44 23.53
C GLN A 477 -4.07 -2.58 22.06
N ASP A 478 -5.02 -2.65 21.11
CA ASP A 478 -4.76 -2.75 19.66
C ASP A 478 -5.15 -1.48 18.86
N LEU A 479 -5.47 -0.39 19.55
CA LEU A 479 -5.95 0.85 18.96
C LEU A 479 -5.05 2.04 19.29
N PRO A 480 -5.05 3.11 18.48
CA PRO A 480 -4.38 4.35 18.82
C PRO A 480 -5.00 4.93 20.09
N ILE A 481 -4.16 5.18 21.10
CA ILE A 481 -4.60 5.80 22.35
C ILE A 481 -4.73 7.32 22.12
N PRO A 482 -5.92 7.90 22.30
CA PRO A 482 -6.12 9.35 22.16
C PRO A 482 -5.51 10.09 23.34
N LYS A 483 -4.98 11.29 23.10
CA LYS A 483 -4.75 12.27 24.16
C LYS A 483 -6.10 12.81 24.62
N ILE A 484 -6.41 12.72 25.91
CA ILE A 484 -7.70 13.14 26.45
C ILE A 484 -7.56 14.51 27.11
N GLU A 485 -8.34 15.48 26.65
CA GLU A 485 -8.45 16.82 27.24
C GLU A 485 -9.85 16.98 27.85
N PHE A 486 -9.92 17.30 29.14
CA PHE A 486 -11.18 17.54 29.83
C PHE A 486 -11.54 19.02 29.83
N ILE A 487 -12.77 19.36 29.42
CA ILE A 487 -13.27 20.74 29.34
C ILE A 487 -14.64 20.86 29.99
N ASP A 488 -15.04 22.06 30.43
CA ASP A 488 -16.29 22.21 31.17
C ASP A 488 -17.54 21.98 30.29
N GLU A 489 -17.47 22.33 29.00
CA GLU A 489 -18.53 22.08 28.02
C GLU A 489 -17.98 22.15 26.59
N LEU A 490 -18.56 21.38 25.66
CA LEU A 490 -18.21 21.45 24.23
C LEU A 490 -18.76 22.76 23.61
N PRO A 491 -17.92 23.70 23.17
CA PRO A 491 -18.38 24.96 22.60
C PRO A 491 -19.03 24.72 21.23
N THR A 492 -20.22 25.28 21.02
CA THR A 492 -20.92 25.27 19.74
C THR A 492 -20.85 26.64 19.08
N ASN A 493 -20.67 26.68 17.76
CA ASN A 493 -20.78 27.93 16.99
C ASN A 493 -22.24 28.42 16.88
N ALA A 494 -22.46 29.55 16.19
CA ALA A 494 -23.79 30.14 15.96
C ALA A 494 -24.78 29.20 15.24
N MET A 495 -24.30 28.10 14.64
CA MET A 495 -25.08 27.07 13.96
C MET A 495 -25.24 25.78 14.80
N GLY A 496 -24.86 25.81 16.07
CA GLY A 496 -24.98 24.65 16.98
C GLY A 496 -23.92 23.56 16.77
N LYS A 497 -22.86 23.81 15.97
CA LYS A 497 -21.83 22.81 15.65
C LYS A 497 -20.60 22.98 16.54
N VAL A 498 -20.11 21.87 17.09
CA VAL A 498 -18.82 21.80 17.80
C VAL A 498 -17.70 21.71 16.77
N THR A 499 -16.68 22.57 16.88
CA THR A 499 -15.53 22.61 15.96
C THR A 499 -14.22 22.38 16.71
N LEU A 500 -13.23 21.80 16.03
CA LEU A 500 -11.89 21.61 16.62
C LEU A 500 -11.27 22.94 17.05
N GLN A 501 -11.40 23.99 16.24
CA GLN A 501 -10.90 25.33 16.56
C GLN A 501 -11.52 25.88 17.85
N GLY A 502 -12.84 25.80 18.00
CA GLY A 502 -13.51 26.26 19.22
C GLY A 502 -13.10 25.46 20.47
N LEU A 503 -12.86 24.15 20.32
CA LEU A 503 -12.36 23.30 21.42
C LEU A 503 -10.92 23.67 21.82
N GLN A 504 -10.04 23.90 20.85
CA GLN A 504 -8.65 24.30 21.10
C GLN A 504 -8.55 25.69 21.76
N GLU A 505 -9.35 26.65 21.32
CA GLU A 505 -9.43 27.98 21.95
C GLU A 505 -9.90 27.87 23.41
N LYS A 506 -10.88 27.00 23.69
CA LYS A 506 -11.37 26.76 25.06
C LYS A 506 -10.30 26.14 25.95
N VAL A 507 -9.55 25.15 25.46
CA VAL A 507 -8.42 24.57 26.21
C VAL A 507 -7.31 25.61 26.44
N ARG A 508 -7.01 26.47 25.46
CA ARG A 508 -6.01 27.54 25.62
C ARG A 508 -6.42 28.54 26.70
N ASN A 509 -7.68 28.96 26.71
CA ASN A 509 -8.20 29.94 27.67
C ASN A 509 -8.33 29.37 29.09
N ALA A 510 -8.44 28.06 29.26
CA ALA A 510 -8.46 27.40 30.57
C ALA A 510 -7.06 27.21 31.19
N ARG A 511 -5.98 27.43 30.43
CA ARG A 511 -4.57 27.28 30.87
C ARG A 511 -3.89 28.63 31.19
N VAL A 512 -4.58 29.75 30.96
CA VAL A 512 -4.19 31.11 31.37
C VAL A 512 -4.94 31.43 32.66
#